data_AF-A0A7X8I1G7-F1
#
_entry.id   AF-A0A7X8I1G7-F1
#
_cell.length_a   1.000
_cell.length_b   1.000
_cell.length_c   1.000
_cell.angle_alpha   90.00
_cell.angle_beta   90.00
_cell.angle_gamma   90.00
#
_symmetry.space_group_name_H-M   'P 1'
#
loop_
_entity.id
_entity.type
_entity.pdbx_description
1 polymer ?
#
loop_
_entity_poly.entity_id
_entity_poly.type
_entity_poly.pdbx_seq_one_letter_code
_entity_poly.pdbx_strand_id
1 'polypeptide(L)'
;MLAQLLFSLGGVLEPFLIFSGYISNTTSFPSPLNKEEEEYYLKLYKQGDERARNILIERNLRLVAHIVKKYHNTGKDIDDLISIGTIGLIKGISTFDMDKGTRLATYAARCIENEILMVIRANKKSRGDMSLQEPIGIDKEGNE
;
A
#
# COMPACT_ATOMS: atom_id res chain seq x y z
N MET A 1 -40.00 0.82 -34.46
CA MET A 1 -38.63 0.23 -34.46
C MET A 1 -37.55 1.23 -34.08
N LEU A 2 -37.28 2.30 -34.86
CA LEU A 2 -36.21 3.27 -34.53
C LEU A 2 -36.34 3.94 -33.15
N ALA A 3 -37.56 4.30 -32.74
CA ALA A 3 -37.81 4.92 -31.42
C ALA A 3 -37.61 3.97 -30.23
N GLN A 4 -37.91 2.67 -30.40
CA GLN A 4 -37.64 1.65 -29.36
C GLN A 4 -36.13 1.42 -29.21
N LEU A 5 -35.38 1.49 -30.31
CA LEU A 5 -33.93 1.29 -30.32
C LEU A 5 -33.20 2.46 -29.62
N LEU A 6 -33.68 3.70 -29.83
CA LEU A 6 -33.23 4.90 -29.11
C LEU A 6 -33.56 4.84 -27.60
N PHE A 7 -34.74 4.37 -27.22
CA PHE A 7 -35.14 4.20 -25.82
C PHE A 7 -34.30 3.12 -25.11
N SER A 8 -34.00 2.01 -25.78
CA SER A 8 -33.11 0.97 -25.25
C SER A 8 -31.65 1.41 -25.14
N LEU A 9 -31.15 2.24 -26.08
CA LEU A 9 -29.79 2.79 -25.97
C LEU A 9 -29.68 3.77 -24.79
N GLY A 10 -30.68 4.63 -24.60
CA GLY A 10 -30.72 5.59 -23.49
C GLY A 10 -30.68 4.90 -22.12
N GLY A 11 -31.43 3.81 -21.94
CA GLY A 11 -31.46 3.04 -20.70
C GLY A 11 -30.18 2.28 -20.36
N VAL A 12 -29.30 2.02 -21.34
CA VAL A 12 -27.98 1.39 -21.13
C VAL A 12 -26.88 2.46 -20.98
N LEU A 13 -27.00 3.59 -21.67
CA LEU A 13 -26.02 4.68 -21.62
C LEU A 13 -25.99 5.39 -20.27
N GLU A 14 -27.13 5.64 -19.64
CA GLU A 14 -27.19 6.32 -18.33
C GLU A 14 -26.41 5.57 -17.23
N PRO A 15 -26.67 4.27 -16.96
CA PRO A 15 -25.91 3.52 -15.97
C PRO A 15 -24.45 3.32 -16.38
N PHE A 16 -24.16 3.22 -17.68
CA PHE A 16 -22.79 3.15 -18.18
C PHE A 16 -22.01 4.46 -17.92
N LEU A 17 -22.65 5.62 -18.07
CA LEU A 17 -22.04 6.92 -17.78
C LEU A 17 -21.84 7.15 -16.28
N ILE A 18 -22.79 6.72 -15.44
CA ILE A 18 -22.64 6.76 -13.98
C ILE A 18 -21.50 5.82 -13.54
N PHE A 19 -21.46 4.61 -14.08
CA PHE A 19 -20.39 3.64 -13.82
C PHE A 19 -19.04 4.17 -14.31
N SER A 20 -18.96 4.69 -15.53
CA SER A 20 -17.75 5.29 -16.10
C SER A 20 -17.30 6.51 -15.30
N GLY A 21 -18.22 7.36 -14.83
CA GLY A 21 -17.92 8.49 -13.94
C GLY A 21 -17.39 8.05 -12.57
N TYR A 22 -17.95 6.98 -12.00
CA TYR A 22 -17.48 6.39 -10.75
C TYR A 22 -16.07 5.79 -10.91
N ILE A 23 -15.78 5.12 -12.02
CA ILE A 23 -14.45 4.59 -12.32
C ILE A 23 -13.47 5.71 -12.70
N SER A 24 -13.93 6.81 -13.31
CA SER A 24 -13.08 7.94 -13.71
C SER A 24 -12.66 8.83 -12.55
N ASN A 25 -13.30 8.74 -11.37
CA ASN A 25 -12.82 9.41 -10.15
C ASN A 25 -11.61 8.70 -9.52
N THR A 26 -10.76 8.10 -10.37
CA THR A 26 -9.62 7.22 -10.06
C THR A 26 -8.41 7.94 -9.50
N THR A 27 -8.54 9.17 -9.01
CA THR A 27 -7.63 9.65 -7.97
C THR A 27 -8.17 9.19 -6.62
N SER A 28 -8.17 7.87 -6.37
CA SER A 28 -8.59 7.28 -5.09
C SER A 28 -7.82 7.85 -3.89
N PHE A 29 -6.69 8.50 -4.15
CA PHE A 29 -5.91 9.19 -3.13
C PHE A 29 -5.99 10.70 -3.33
N PRO A 30 -6.12 11.46 -2.22
CA PRO A 30 -6.04 12.91 -2.28
C PRO A 30 -4.68 13.35 -2.84
N SER A 31 -4.64 14.55 -3.42
CA SER A 31 -3.40 15.16 -3.91
C SER A 31 -2.34 15.23 -2.79
N PRO A 32 -1.04 15.29 -3.10
CA PRO A 32 -0.03 15.56 -2.07
C PRO A 32 -0.23 16.96 -1.46
N LEU A 33 0.25 17.16 -0.24
CA LEU A 33 0.33 18.49 0.37
C LEU A 33 1.48 19.30 -0.26
N ASN A 34 1.33 20.61 -0.29
CA ASN A 34 2.47 21.48 -0.55
C ASN A 34 3.38 21.57 0.70
N LYS A 35 4.54 22.21 0.57
CA LYS A 35 5.54 22.28 1.66
C LYS A 35 5.02 23.03 2.89
N GLU A 36 4.28 24.10 2.69
CA GLU A 36 3.76 24.96 3.76
C GLU A 36 2.64 24.26 4.54
N GLU A 37 1.75 23.56 3.83
CA GLU A 37 0.71 22.72 4.41
C GLU A 37 1.30 21.55 5.19
N GLU A 38 2.30 20.85 4.63
CA GLU A 38 3.00 19.76 5.32
C GLU A 38 3.61 20.26 6.64
N GLU A 39 4.30 21.40 6.60
CA GLU A 39 4.87 22.02 7.81
C GLU A 39 3.80 22.41 8.83
N TYR A 40 2.66 22.94 8.37
CA TYR A 40 1.52 23.28 9.23
C TYR A 40 0.97 22.06 9.97
N TYR A 41 0.65 20.98 9.26
CA TYR A 41 0.11 19.77 9.88
C TYR A 41 1.12 19.06 10.78
N LEU A 42 2.41 19.10 10.44
CA LEU A 42 3.46 18.55 11.31
C LEU A 42 3.56 19.31 12.63
N LYS A 43 3.43 20.65 12.61
CA LYS A 43 3.40 21.47 13.84
C LYS A 43 2.17 21.17 14.69
N LEU A 44 0.99 21.05 14.08
CA LEU A 44 -0.24 20.65 14.78
C LEU A 44 -0.12 19.27 15.41
N TYR A 45 0.42 18.30 14.68
CA TYR A 45 0.62 16.96 15.22
C TYR A 45 1.60 16.96 16.39
N LYS A 46 2.69 17.74 16.33
CA LYS A 46 3.62 17.92 17.47
C LYS A 46 2.95 18.53 18.70
N GLN A 47 1.84 19.24 18.53
CA GLN A 47 1.00 19.78 19.61
C GLN A 47 -0.05 18.79 20.14
N GLY A 48 -0.13 17.58 19.56
CA GLY A 48 -1.05 16.52 19.97
C GLY A 48 -2.32 16.41 19.11
N ASP A 49 -2.39 17.08 17.95
CA ASP A 49 -3.54 16.96 17.05
C ASP A 49 -3.47 15.67 16.21
N GLU A 50 -4.25 14.66 16.62
CA GLU A 50 -4.39 13.39 15.91
C GLU A 50 -5.07 13.53 14.54
N ARG A 51 -5.87 14.58 14.31
CA ARG A 51 -6.46 14.81 12.98
C ARG A 51 -5.38 15.23 11.98
N ALA A 52 -4.42 16.04 12.42
CA ALA A 52 -3.28 16.42 11.59
C ALA A 52 -2.45 15.19 11.19
N ARG A 53 -2.26 14.23 12.11
CA ARG A 53 -1.63 12.94 11.81
C ARG A 53 -2.36 12.17 10.70
N ASN A 54 -3.68 12.07 10.78
CA ASN A 54 -4.49 11.36 9.78
C ASN A 54 -4.39 12.02 8.40
N ILE A 55 -4.43 13.37 8.36
CA ILE A 55 -4.24 14.12 7.11
C ILE A 55 -2.86 13.82 6.52
N LEU A 56 -1.79 13.86 7.32
CA LEU A 56 -0.45 13.52 6.84
C LEU A 56 -0.38 12.09 6.28
N ILE A 57 -1.05 11.13 6.90
CA ILE A 57 -1.13 9.75 6.41
C ILE A 57 -1.84 9.68 5.06
N GLU A 58 -3.08 10.19 4.99
CA GLU A 58 -3.92 10.12 3.79
C GLU A 58 -3.27 10.78 2.57
N ARG A 59 -2.64 11.94 2.77
CA ARG A 59 -1.97 12.71 1.71
C ARG A 59 -0.67 12.04 1.22
N ASN A 60 -0.14 11.07 1.95
CA ASN A 60 1.06 10.31 1.60
C ASN A 60 0.79 8.87 1.18
N LEU A 61 -0.47 8.39 1.12
CA LEU A 61 -0.79 7.02 0.72
C LEU A 61 -0.28 6.64 -0.69
N ARG A 62 -0.22 7.60 -1.62
CA ARG A 62 0.35 7.39 -2.97
C ARG A 62 1.80 6.91 -2.94
N LEU A 63 2.57 7.33 -1.92
CA LEU A 63 3.96 6.91 -1.73
C LEU A 63 4.05 5.42 -1.45
N VAL A 64 3.13 4.86 -0.65
CA VAL A 64 3.07 3.43 -0.34
C VAL A 64 2.89 2.63 -1.62
N ALA A 65 1.86 2.98 -2.41
CA ALA A 65 1.60 2.31 -3.69
C ALA A 65 2.79 2.41 -4.65
N HIS A 66 3.49 3.55 -4.68
CA HIS A 66 4.69 3.72 -5.51
C HIS A 66 5.85 2.81 -5.07
N ILE A 67 6.09 2.68 -3.77
CA ILE A 67 7.17 1.85 -3.23
C ILE A 67 6.86 0.36 -3.41
N VAL A 68 5.62 -0.07 -3.12
CA VAL A 68 5.20 -1.47 -3.22
C VAL A 68 5.37 -2.04 -4.63
N LYS A 69 5.21 -1.23 -5.69
CA LYS A 69 5.44 -1.65 -7.09
C LYS A 69 6.82 -2.28 -7.32
N LYS A 70 7.85 -1.86 -6.57
CA LYS A 70 9.20 -2.43 -6.64
C LYS A 70 9.26 -3.90 -6.18
N TYR A 71 8.29 -4.35 -5.40
CA TYR A 71 8.28 -5.65 -4.72
C TYR A 71 7.26 -6.64 -5.29
N HIS A 72 6.60 -6.35 -6.42
CA HIS A 72 5.59 -7.24 -7.01
C HIS A 72 6.12 -8.65 -7.33
N ASN A 73 7.41 -8.78 -7.68
CA ASN A 73 8.04 -10.06 -8.03
C ASN A 73 8.50 -10.91 -6.82
N THR A 74 8.10 -10.54 -5.60
CA THR A 74 8.53 -11.27 -4.39
C THR A 74 7.67 -12.50 -4.07
N GLY A 75 6.64 -12.78 -4.87
CA GLY A 75 5.70 -13.87 -4.65
C GLY A 75 4.74 -13.64 -3.48
N LYS A 76 4.66 -12.40 -2.98
CA LYS A 76 3.71 -11.95 -1.96
C LYS A 76 2.51 -11.28 -2.60
N ASP A 77 1.37 -11.39 -1.93
CA ASP A 77 0.18 -10.65 -2.31
C ASP A 77 0.47 -9.15 -2.24
N ILE A 78 0.09 -8.42 -3.29
CA ILE A 78 0.33 -6.99 -3.38
C ILE A 78 -0.49 -6.23 -2.34
N ASP A 79 -1.68 -6.72 -1.99
CA ASP A 79 -2.55 -6.08 -1.02
C ASP A 79 -2.00 -6.22 0.41
N ASP A 80 -1.35 -7.35 0.71
CA ASP A 80 -0.58 -7.54 1.94
C ASP A 80 0.57 -6.53 2.01
N LEU A 81 1.33 -6.37 0.91
CA LEU A 81 2.45 -5.43 0.86
C LEU A 81 1.98 -3.97 0.99
N ILE A 82 0.82 -3.61 0.44
CA ILE A 82 0.20 -2.29 0.64
C ILE A 82 -0.15 -2.09 2.12
N SER A 83 -0.76 -3.10 2.76
CA SER A 83 -1.11 -3.03 4.19
C SER A 83 0.12 -2.87 5.08
N ILE A 84 1.16 -3.69 4.85
CA ILE A 84 2.44 -3.60 5.56
C ILE A 84 3.13 -2.25 5.30
N GLY A 85 3.16 -1.81 4.05
CA GLY A 85 3.72 -0.51 3.69
C GLY A 85 2.98 0.64 4.36
N THR A 86 1.66 0.54 4.50
CA THR A 86 0.82 1.52 5.22
C THR A 86 1.17 1.57 6.70
N ILE A 87 1.42 0.44 7.35
CA ILE A 87 1.95 0.40 8.74
C ILE A 87 3.30 1.12 8.81
N GLY A 88 4.19 0.89 7.84
CA GLY A 88 5.47 1.60 7.73
C GLY A 88 5.34 3.11 7.55
N LEU A 89 4.36 3.57 6.75
CA LEU A 89 4.04 4.99 6.60
C LEU A 89 3.56 5.59 7.92
N ILE A 90 2.60 4.93 8.58
CA ILE A 90 2.03 5.37 9.85
C ILE A 90 3.13 5.52 10.92
N LYS A 91 4.01 4.53 11.01
CA LYS A 91 5.18 4.55 11.90
C LYS A 91 6.13 5.69 11.53
N GLY A 92 6.44 5.85 10.24
CA GLY A 92 7.28 6.91 9.73
C GLY A 92 6.77 8.31 10.07
N ILE A 93 5.46 8.57 9.94
CA ILE A 93 4.85 9.84 10.34
C ILE A 93 4.90 10.00 11.86
N SER A 94 4.63 8.93 12.61
CA SER A 94 4.58 8.99 14.08
C SER A 94 5.96 9.25 14.72
N THR A 95 7.05 8.84 14.05
CA THR A 95 8.43 9.00 14.54
C THR A 95 9.24 10.05 13.78
N PHE A 96 8.62 10.80 12.87
CA PHE A 96 9.31 11.82 12.09
C PHE A 96 9.70 13.00 12.97
N ASP A 97 10.89 13.55 12.68
CA ASP A 97 11.45 14.69 13.38
C ASP A 97 11.90 15.74 12.37
N MET A 98 11.24 16.89 12.39
CA MET A 98 11.50 18.03 11.51
C MET A 98 12.89 18.63 11.75
N ASP A 99 13.42 18.53 12.96
CA ASP A 99 14.67 19.19 13.37
C ASP A 99 15.90 18.50 12.74
N LYS A 100 15.71 17.32 12.14
CA LYS A 100 16.75 16.56 11.42
C LYS A 100 16.95 16.96 9.96
N GLY A 101 16.18 17.94 9.46
CA GLY A 101 16.38 18.52 8.12
C GLY A 101 16.09 17.59 6.93
N THR A 102 15.45 16.45 7.15
CA THR A 102 15.03 15.54 6.07
C THR A 102 13.57 15.76 5.72
N ARG A 103 13.20 15.62 4.44
CA ARG A 103 11.79 15.71 4.02
C ARG A 103 11.01 14.52 4.57
N LEU A 104 9.76 14.76 4.98
CA LEU A 104 8.86 13.72 5.49
C LEU A 104 8.76 12.53 4.52
N ALA A 105 8.50 12.81 3.25
CA ALA A 105 8.39 11.77 2.22
C ALA A 105 9.66 10.89 2.11
N THR A 106 10.85 11.49 2.26
CA THR A 106 12.12 10.75 2.23
C THR A 106 12.24 9.81 3.43
N TYR A 107 11.93 10.31 4.64
CA TYR A 107 11.97 9.51 5.86
C TYR A 107 10.91 8.39 5.83
N ALA A 108 9.67 8.75 5.50
CA ALA A 108 8.56 7.80 5.38
C ALA A 108 8.86 6.70 4.35
N ALA A 109 9.46 7.02 3.21
CA ALA A 109 9.86 6.03 2.22
C ALA A 109 10.80 4.97 2.80
N ARG A 110 11.77 5.37 3.64
CA ARG A 110 12.68 4.45 4.32
C ARG A 110 11.94 3.55 5.30
N CYS A 111 10.96 4.08 6.04
CA CYS A 111 10.14 3.31 6.96
C CYS A 111 9.26 2.28 6.23
N ILE A 112 8.62 2.69 5.13
CA ILE A 112 7.80 1.82 4.28
C ILE A 112 8.64 0.67 3.72
N GLU A 113 9.79 0.98 3.10
CA GLU A 113 10.70 -0.04 2.56
C GLU A 113 11.20 -1.00 3.64
N ASN A 114 11.48 -0.50 4.85
CA ASN A 114 11.96 -1.32 5.95
C ASN A 114 10.93 -2.36 6.41
N GLU A 115 9.67 -1.96 6.61
CA GLU A 115 8.60 -2.90 7.02
C GLU A 115 8.34 -3.96 5.95
N ILE A 116 8.30 -3.57 4.66
CA ILE A 116 8.17 -4.51 3.54
C ILE A 116 9.32 -5.52 3.53
N LEU A 117 10.56 -5.05 3.67
CA LEU A 117 11.75 -5.90 3.67
C LEU A 117 11.77 -6.85 4.88
N MET A 118 11.29 -6.43 6.05
CA MET A 118 11.19 -7.31 7.22
C MET A 118 10.31 -8.52 6.94
N VAL A 119 9.14 -8.32 6.34
CA VAL A 119 8.20 -9.42 6.01
C VAL A 119 8.76 -10.36 4.95
N ILE A 120 9.40 -9.81 3.91
CA ILE A 120 10.04 -10.62 2.85
C ILE A 120 11.15 -11.50 3.44
N ARG A 121 11.98 -10.94 4.33
CA ARG A 121 13.08 -11.68 4.98
C ARG A 121 12.58 -12.75 5.94
N ALA A 122 11.53 -12.48 6.71
CA ALA A 122 10.94 -13.44 7.64
C ALA A 122 10.44 -14.71 6.91
N ASN A 123 9.82 -14.54 5.74
CA ASN A 123 9.35 -15.68 4.93
C ASN A 123 10.49 -16.55 4.37
N LYS A 124 11.62 -15.93 4.00
CA LYS A 124 12.78 -16.69 3.52
C LYS A 124 13.33 -17.64 4.59
N LYS A 125 13.27 -17.25 5.86
CA LYS A 125 13.69 -18.08 6.99
C LYS A 125 12.78 -19.30 7.16
N SER A 126 11.45 -19.12 7.09
CA SER A 126 10.49 -20.23 7.22
C SER A 126 10.60 -21.29 6.13
N ARG A 127 11.06 -20.96 4.91
CA ARG A 127 11.32 -21.96 3.85
C ARG A 127 12.56 -22.82 4.13
N GLY A 128 13.48 -22.34 4.96
CA GLY A 128 14.69 -23.08 5.33
C GLY A 128 14.46 -24.13 6.42
N ASP A 129 13.38 -24.00 7.20
CA ASP A 129 13.04 -24.91 8.31
C ASP A 129 12.11 -26.05 7.87
N MET A 130 12.11 -26.42 6.58
CA MET A 130 11.36 -27.57 6.10
C MET A 130 11.95 -28.85 6.71
N SER A 131 11.10 -29.61 7.38
CA SER A 131 11.38 -30.81 8.18
C SER A 131 12.42 -31.75 7.55
N LEU A 132 13.51 -32.05 8.26
CA LEU A 132 14.52 -33.05 7.87
C LEU A 132 14.04 -34.49 8.07
N GLN A 133 12.78 -34.69 8.46
CA GLN A 133 12.18 -35.99 8.76
C GLN A 133 11.46 -36.60 7.56
N GLU A 134 11.65 -36.09 6.33
CA GLU A 134 11.26 -36.86 5.15
C GLU A 134 12.23 -38.04 4.97
N PRO A 135 11.76 -39.30 5.06
CA PRO A 135 12.62 -40.44 4.81
C PRO A 135 13.18 -40.31 3.40
N ILE A 136 14.51 -40.39 3.28
CA ILE A 136 15.23 -40.28 2.02
C ILE A 136 14.98 -41.55 1.22
N GLY A 137 13.81 -41.64 0.57
CA GLY A 137 13.46 -42.68 -0.39
C GLY A 137 13.46 -44.10 0.17
N ILE A 138 12.31 -44.75 0.12
CA ILE A 138 12.25 -46.21 0.29
C ILE A 138 13.10 -46.82 -0.83
N ASP A 139 14.05 -47.69 -0.49
CA ASP A 139 14.76 -48.46 -1.49
C ASP A 139 13.79 -49.38 -2.27
N LYS A 140 14.25 -50.02 -3.35
CA LYS A 140 13.39 -50.93 -4.11
C LYS A 140 12.94 -52.17 -3.31
N GLU A 141 13.43 -52.33 -2.08
CA GLU A 141 13.21 -53.47 -1.19
C GLU A 141 12.22 -53.16 -0.05
N GLY A 142 11.75 -51.91 0.05
CA GLY A 142 10.62 -51.57 0.93
C GLY A 142 11.01 -51.34 2.39
N ASN A 143 12.28 -51.16 2.71
CA ASN A 143 12.72 -50.92 4.09
C ASN A 143 13.04 -49.44 4.32
N GLU A 144 12.73 -48.97 5.54
CA GLU A 144 13.05 -47.62 6.03
C GLU A 144 14.56 -47.41 6.26
#